data_AF-A0A6L2Q657-F1
#
_entry.id   AF-A0A6L2Q657-F1
#
_cell.length_a   1.000
_cell.length_b   1.000
_cell.length_c   1.000
_cell.angle_alpha   90.00
_cell.angle_beta   90.00
_cell.angle_gamma   90.00
#
_symmetry.space_group_name_H-M   'P 1'
#
loop_
_entity.id
_entity.type
_entity.pdbx_description
1 polymer ?
#
loop_
_entity_poly.entity_id
_entity_poly.type
_entity_poly.pdbx_seq_one_letter_code
_entity_poly.pdbx_strand_id
1 'polypeptide(L)'
;MAFNLAKCCFDSELPDVFDSVVQKCTDPGCCCGCCSALRPRYKRLVDNIFPVNPQDGLVKNNMEKLTFYSLSSPEKLDRIGEYLFQKASRDIYRRRNGFVIIAMEAMDQLLVACHAQTLNLFVESFLKMVQKLLESVDPQLQILATQSFVRFANIEEDTPSYHRRYDFFVSKFSSMCHSNHNEPELQDKIRLAGIKGLQASTLCF
;
A
#
# COMPACT_ATOMS: atom_id res chain seq x y z
N MET A 1 -1.20 41.43 8.46
CA MET A 1 -0.39 40.30 7.97
C MET A 1 -1.31 39.32 7.20
N ALA A 2 -1.97 39.81 6.15
CA ALA A 2 -3.02 39.11 5.40
C ALA A 2 -2.62 38.90 3.93
N PHE A 3 -1.39 38.44 3.72
CA PHE A 3 -0.85 38.13 2.40
C PHE A 3 -0.20 36.76 2.50
N ASN A 4 -0.90 35.71 2.04
CA ASN A 4 -0.33 34.46 1.47
C ASN A 4 -1.35 33.31 1.24
N LEU A 5 -2.66 33.49 1.46
CA LEU A 5 -3.64 32.41 1.19
C LEU A 5 -4.07 32.27 -0.29
N ALA A 6 -3.84 33.27 -1.14
CA ALA A 6 -4.46 33.33 -2.47
C ALA A 6 -3.65 32.71 -3.63
N LYS A 7 -2.42 32.23 -3.41
CA LYS A 7 -1.49 31.93 -4.53
C LYS A 7 -1.48 30.47 -5.02
N CYS A 8 -2.22 29.56 -4.40
CA CYS A 8 -2.22 28.14 -4.86
C CYS A 8 -3.17 27.86 -6.04
N CYS A 9 -4.17 28.70 -6.31
CA CYS A 9 -5.26 28.35 -7.25
C CYS A 9 -5.60 29.41 -8.30
N PHE A 10 -4.98 30.60 -8.30
CA PHE A 10 -5.38 31.69 -9.18
C PHE A 10 -4.15 32.29 -9.86
N ASP A 11 -3.79 31.73 -11.01
CA ASP A 11 -3.03 32.45 -12.04
C ASP A 11 -3.45 31.86 -13.39
N SER A 12 -4.38 32.56 -14.05
CA SER A 12 -4.54 32.74 -15.50
C SER A 12 -6.02 32.78 -15.91
N GLU A 13 -6.37 33.81 -16.68
CA GLU A 13 -7.69 34.16 -17.20
C GLU A 13 -8.32 33.07 -18.11
N LEU A 14 -9.66 32.92 -18.04
CA LEU A 14 -10.55 32.32 -19.06
C LEU A 14 -10.47 30.77 -19.29
N PRO A 15 -11.49 30.11 -19.89
CA PRO A 15 -12.32 29.14 -19.18
C PRO A 15 -12.05 27.66 -19.58
N ASP A 16 -11.02 27.05 -18.99
CA ASP A 16 -10.80 25.57 -19.05
C ASP A 16 -10.48 24.97 -17.67
N VAL A 17 -11.09 25.56 -16.63
CA VAL A 17 -10.62 25.45 -15.24
C VAL A 17 -11.01 24.13 -14.54
N PHE A 18 -12.09 23.45 -14.93
CA PHE A 18 -12.60 22.33 -14.12
C PHE A 18 -11.67 21.12 -14.10
N ASP A 19 -11.19 20.67 -15.27
CA ASP A 19 -10.35 19.46 -15.34
C ASP A 19 -8.93 19.72 -14.83
N SER A 20 -8.35 20.89 -15.14
CA SER A 20 -7.01 21.26 -14.69
C SER A 20 -6.93 21.44 -13.16
N VAL A 21 -7.98 21.99 -12.55
CA VAL A 21 -8.06 22.15 -11.09
C VAL A 21 -8.28 20.80 -10.40
N VAL A 22 -9.12 19.93 -10.93
CA VAL A 22 -9.28 18.56 -10.38
C VAL A 22 -7.96 17.78 -10.47
N GLN A 23 -7.23 17.90 -11.58
CA GLN A 23 -5.94 17.24 -11.78
C GLN A 23 -4.88 17.77 -10.79
N LYS A 24 -4.76 19.09 -10.62
CA LYS A 24 -3.81 19.72 -9.68
C LYS A 24 -4.18 19.50 -8.21
N CYS A 25 -5.46 19.34 -7.88
CA CYS A 25 -5.93 19.04 -6.52
C CYS A 25 -5.86 17.54 -6.15
N THR A 26 -5.67 16.66 -7.13
CA THR A 26 -5.49 15.21 -6.91
C THR A 26 -4.02 14.78 -6.82
N ASP A 27 -3.10 15.69 -7.14
CA ASP A 27 -1.65 15.49 -7.07
C ASP A 27 -1.14 15.21 -5.64
N PRO A 28 -0.23 14.25 -5.43
CA PRO A 28 0.22 13.85 -4.09
C PRO A 28 1.04 14.92 -3.34
N GLY A 29 1.45 16.00 -4.03
CA GLY A 29 2.18 17.14 -3.47
C GLY A 29 1.29 18.31 -3.01
N CYS A 30 -0.03 18.26 -3.22
CA CYS A 30 -0.92 19.37 -2.88
C CYS A 30 -1.22 19.41 -1.37
N CYS A 31 -0.42 20.19 -0.64
CA CYS A 31 -0.55 20.46 0.80
C CYS A 31 -1.52 21.62 1.14
N CYS A 32 -2.60 21.83 0.38
CA CYS A 32 -3.64 22.80 0.79
C CYS A 32 -4.72 22.07 1.60
N GLY A 33 -4.82 22.36 2.90
CA GLY A 33 -5.98 21.97 3.75
C GLY A 33 -7.31 22.62 3.34
N CYS A 34 -7.34 23.26 2.17
CA CYS A 34 -8.39 24.09 1.60
C CYS A 34 -9.38 23.26 0.76
N CYS A 35 -8.99 22.06 0.32
CA CYS A 35 -9.71 21.27 -0.69
C CYS A 35 -10.26 19.93 -0.16
N SER A 36 -10.48 19.81 1.15
CA SER A 36 -11.06 18.60 1.76
C SER A 36 -12.37 18.17 1.07
N ALA A 37 -13.16 19.14 0.57
CA ALA A 37 -14.42 18.91 -0.15
C ALA A 37 -14.27 18.43 -1.60
N LEU A 38 -13.11 18.62 -2.23
CA LEU A 38 -12.80 18.17 -3.60
C LEU A 38 -12.07 16.82 -3.65
N ARG A 39 -11.55 16.34 -2.50
CA ARG A 39 -10.86 15.06 -2.45
C ARG A 39 -11.81 13.91 -2.82
N PRO A 40 -11.47 13.03 -3.77
CA PRO A 40 -12.32 11.88 -4.10
C PRO A 40 -12.70 11.06 -2.86
N ARG A 41 -13.95 10.57 -2.81
CA ARG A 41 -14.51 9.88 -1.64
C ARG A 41 -13.64 8.71 -1.16
N TYR A 42 -13.09 7.91 -2.09
CA TYR A 42 -12.22 6.78 -1.76
C TYR A 42 -10.95 7.21 -1.02
N LYS A 43 -10.32 8.34 -1.40
CA LYS A 43 -9.12 8.87 -0.71
C LYS A 43 -9.43 9.24 0.73
N ARG A 44 -10.60 9.84 0.99
CA ARG A 44 -11.03 10.18 2.36
C ARG A 44 -11.26 8.94 3.21
N LEU A 45 -11.90 7.91 2.65
CA LEU A 45 -12.09 6.64 3.35
C LEU A 45 -10.76 5.98 3.71
N VAL A 46 -9.80 5.98 2.77
CA VAL A 46 -8.45 5.48 3.04
C VAL A 46 -7.74 6.36 4.07
N ASP A 47 -7.85 7.68 4.03
CA ASP A 47 -7.17 8.51 5.04
C ASP A 47 -7.76 8.30 6.45
N ASN A 48 -9.04 7.98 6.56
CA ASN A 48 -9.72 7.75 7.85
C ASN A 48 -9.30 6.44 8.54
N ILE A 49 -8.72 5.47 7.82
CA ILE A 49 -8.22 4.24 8.46
C ILE A 49 -6.90 4.47 9.21
N PHE A 50 -6.20 5.59 8.93
CA PHE A 50 -4.96 5.93 9.61
C PHE A 50 -5.25 6.80 10.85
N PRO A 51 -4.76 6.41 12.02
CA PRO A 51 -4.83 7.23 13.22
C PRO A 51 -3.86 8.42 13.16
N VAL A 52 -3.97 9.33 14.14
CA VAL A 52 -3.01 10.43 14.32
C VAL A 52 -1.65 9.88 14.73
N ASN A 53 -1.62 8.89 15.62
CA ASN A 53 -0.40 8.23 16.07
C ASN A 53 -0.35 6.80 15.54
N PRO A 54 0.78 6.35 14.96
CA PRO A 54 0.88 5.01 14.38
C PRO A 54 0.75 3.87 15.41
N GLN A 55 0.93 4.16 16.70
CA GLN A 55 0.80 3.17 17.78
C GLN A 55 -0.66 2.75 18.02
N ASP A 56 -1.62 3.57 17.61
CA ASP A 56 -3.05 3.29 17.76
C ASP A 56 -3.52 2.20 16.78
N GLY A 57 -2.68 1.87 15.78
CA GLY A 57 -2.95 0.82 14.80
C GLY A 57 -4.08 1.16 13.82
N LEU A 58 -4.46 0.18 13.00
CA LEU A 58 -5.50 0.32 12.00
C LEU A 58 -6.88 0.55 12.66
N VAL A 59 -7.58 1.62 12.25
CA VAL A 59 -8.90 1.96 12.82
C VAL A 59 -9.98 1.03 12.27
N LYS A 60 -10.30 -0.04 13.02
CA LYS A 60 -11.22 -1.13 12.62
C LYS A 60 -12.55 -0.66 12.02
N ASN A 61 -13.28 0.22 12.71
CA ASN A 61 -14.58 0.72 12.24
C ASN A 61 -14.49 1.46 10.89
N ASN A 62 -13.36 2.14 10.62
CA ASN A 62 -13.15 2.81 9.34
C ASN A 62 -12.69 1.82 8.26
N MET A 63 -11.97 0.78 8.66
CA MET A 63 -11.56 -0.31 7.77
C MET A 63 -12.78 -1.08 7.26
N GLU A 64 -13.72 -1.45 8.12
CA GLU A 64 -14.98 -2.11 7.71
C GLU A 64 -15.76 -1.26 6.70
N LYS A 65 -15.85 0.05 6.91
CA LYS A 65 -16.46 0.99 5.95
C LYS A 65 -15.72 1.03 4.61
N LEU A 66 -14.38 0.97 4.64
CA LEU A 66 -13.56 0.93 3.44
C LEU A 66 -13.78 -0.38 2.67
N THR A 67 -13.80 -1.51 3.36
CA THR A 67 -14.08 -2.84 2.79
C THR A 67 -15.48 -2.89 2.16
N PHE A 68 -16.51 -2.40 2.85
CA PHE A 68 -17.86 -2.35 2.27
C PHE A 68 -17.92 -1.46 1.02
N TYR A 69 -17.18 -0.34 1.02
CA TYR A 69 -17.08 0.55 -0.12
C TYR A 69 -16.30 -0.06 -1.30
N SER A 70 -15.28 -0.88 -1.05
CA SER A 70 -14.52 -1.55 -2.10
C SER A 70 -15.31 -2.68 -2.75
N LEU A 71 -16.08 -3.44 -1.96
CA LEU A 71 -16.92 -4.53 -2.45
C LEU A 71 -18.06 -4.09 -3.37
N SER A 72 -18.43 -2.81 -3.36
CA SER A 72 -19.52 -2.32 -4.21
C SER A 72 -19.13 -2.13 -5.68
N SER A 73 -17.84 -2.08 -6.03
CA SER A 73 -17.39 -2.10 -7.44
C SER A 73 -15.87 -2.32 -7.57
N PRO A 74 -15.39 -3.14 -8.52
CA PRO A 74 -13.97 -3.47 -8.69
C PRO A 74 -13.07 -2.25 -8.94
N GLU A 75 -13.52 -1.30 -9.78
CA GLU A 75 -12.73 -0.09 -10.11
C GLU A 75 -12.37 0.76 -8.88
N LYS A 76 -13.17 0.72 -7.83
CA LYS A 76 -12.86 1.43 -6.57
C LYS A 76 -11.73 0.75 -5.83
N LEU A 77 -11.73 -0.58 -5.80
CA LEU A 77 -10.70 -1.36 -5.13
C LEU A 77 -9.34 -1.10 -5.76
N ASP A 78 -9.27 -1.04 -7.08
CA ASP A 78 -8.03 -0.72 -7.80
C ASP A 78 -7.48 0.66 -7.43
N ARG A 79 -8.35 1.68 -7.42
CA ARG A 79 -7.98 3.05 -7.01
C ARG A 79 -7.56 3.12 -5.54
N ILE A 80 -8.16 2.30 -4.67
CA ILE A 80 -7.80 2.19 -3.25
C ILE A 80 -6.41 1.56 -3.11
N GLY A 81 -6.14 0.45 -3.80
CA GLY A 81 -4.85 -0.24 -3.80
C GLY A 81 -3.71 0.65 -4.26
N GLU A 82 -3.89 1.34 -5.39
CA GLU A 82 -2.90 2.29 -5.92
C GLU A 82 -2.65 3.45 -4.95
N TYR A 83 -3.70 4.01 -4.34
CA TYR A 83 -3.53 5.10 -3.39
C TYR A 83 -2.84 4.66 -2.09
N LEU A 84 -3.13 3.46 -1.59
CA LEU A 84 -2.43 2.85 -0.45
C LEU A 84 -0.94 2.66 -0.78
N PHE A 85 -0.63 2.09 -1.95
CA PHE A 85 0.74 1.94 -2.45
C PHE A 85 1.51 3.26 -2.49
N GLN A 86 0.92 4.29 -3.09
CA GLN A 86 1.54 5.61 -3.16
C GLN A 86 1.74 6.24 -1.76
N LYS A 87 0.78 6.06 -0.85
CA LYS A 87 0.86 6.59 0.51
C LYS A 87 1.97 5.92 1.30
N ALA A 88 2.01 4.59 1.33
CA ALA A 88 3.07 3.86 2.02
C ALA A 88 4.45 4.12 1.39
N SER A 89 4.55 4.21 0.06
CA SER A 89 5.80 4.58 -0.62
C SER A 89 6.36 5.92 -0.13
N ARG A 90 5.50 6.92 0.08
CA ARG A 90 5.90 8.21 0.69
C ARG A 90 6.32 8.05 2.15
N ASP A 91 5.65 7.17 2.89
CA ASP A 91 5.94 6.93 4.31
C ASP A 91 7.23 6.15 4.53
N ILE A 92 7.57 5.21 3.64
CA ILE A 92 8.88 4.54 3.59
C ILE A 92 9.98 5.58 3.39
N TYR A 93 9.83 6.48 2.41
CA TYR A 93 10.80 7.54 2.16
C TYR A 93 10.98 8.48 3.38
N ARG A 94 9.89 8.79 4.08
CA ARG A 94 9.88 9.62 5.29
C ARG A 94 10.26 8.84 6.56
N ARG A 95 10.61 7.56 6.46
CA ARG A 95 10.92 6.66 7.59
C ARG A 95 9.81 6.57 8.64
N ARG A 96 8.55 6.68 8.22
CA ARG A 96 7.37 6.57 9.09
C ARG A 96 6.80 5.15 9.08
N ASN A 97 7.63 4.19 9.51
CA ASN A 97 7.34 2.76 9.39
C ASN A 97 6.02 2.33 10.04
N GLY A 98 5.60 2.98 11.14
CA GLY A 98 4.32 2.68 11.78
C GLY A 98 3.11 2.88 10.85
N PHE A 99 3.12 3.92 10.00
CA PHE A 99 2.05 4.11 9.01
C PHE A 99 2.17 3.13 7.83
N VAL A 100 3.38 2.69 7.51
CA VAL A 100 3.62 1.66 6.48
C VAL A 100 3.01 0.32 6.92
N ILE A 101 3.16 -0.04 8.20
CA ILE A 101 2.55 -1.25 8.79
C ILE A 101 1.03 -1.20 8.64
N ILE A 102 0.41 -0.07 9.01
CA ILE A 102 -1.04 0.13 8.91
C ILE A 102 -1.51 0.03 7.45
N ALA A 103 -0.75 0.59 6.50
CA ALA A 103 -1.09 0.51 5.09
C ALA A 103 -1.04 -0.94 4.57
N MET A 104 -0.04 -1.73 4.97
CA MET A 104 0.02 -3.15 4.62
C MET A 104 -1.10 -3.96 5.24
N GLU A 105 -1.39 -3.74 6.52
CA GLU A 105 -2.48 -4.44 7.21
C GLU A 105 -3.84 -4.16 6.55
N ALA A 106 -4.06 -2.93 6.09
CA ALA A 106 -5.26 -2.59 5.32
C ALA A 106 -5.32 -3.32 3.97
N MET A 107 -4.19 -3.43 3.25
CA MET A 107 -4.16 -4.18 1.99
C MET A 107 -4.42 -5.68 2.20
N ASP A 108 -3.87 -6.27 3.26
CA ASP A 108 -4.11 -7.68 3.62
C ASP A 108 -5.59 -7.94 3.92
N GLN A 109 -6.24 -7.05 4.69
CA GLN A 109 -7.67 -7.19 4.97
C GLN A 109 -8.53 -7.05 3.71
N LEU A 110 -8.16 -6.16 2.79
CA LEU A 110 -8.84 -6.02 1.50
C LEU A 110 -8.65 -7.26 0.61
N LEU A 111 -7.46 -7.87 0.61
CA LEU A 111 -7.20 -9.11 -0.12
C LEU A 111 -8.10 -10.24 0.37
N VAL A 112 -8.23 -10.42 1.69
CA VAL A 112 -9.05 -11.50 2.26
C VAL A 112 -10.55 -11.25 2.06
N ALA A 113 -10.98 -9.99 2.07
CA ALA A 113 -12.40 -9.65 1.99
C ALA A 113 -12.96 -9.69 0.56
N CYS A 114 -12.11 -9.62 -0.48
CA CYS A 114 -12.52 -9.53 -1.88
C CYS A 114 -12.24 -10.86 -2.62
N HIS A 115 -13.04 -11.20 -3.64
CA HIS A 115 -12.89 -12.46 -4.42
C HIS A 115 -12.13 -12.26 -5.74
N ALA A 116 -11.36 -13.27 -6.15
CA ALA A 116 -10.31 -13.27 -7.18
C ALA A 116 -10.72 -12.75 -8.55
N GLN A 117 -11.97 -12.98 -8.98
CA GLN A 117 -12.43 -12.55 -10.32
C GLN A 117 -12.37 -11.03 -10.52
N THR A 118 -12.30 -10.26 -9.42
CA THR A 118 -12.24 -8.79 -9.40
C THR A 118 -10.91 -8.21 -8.91
N LEU A 119 -9.89 -9.04 -8.69
CA LEU A 119 -8.66 -8.67 -7.97
C LEU A 119 -7.44 -8.36 -8.83
N ASN A 120 -7.48 -8.56 -10.15
CA ASN A 120 -6.26 -8.59 -10.98
C ASN A 120 -5.36 -7.34 -10.83
N LEU A 121 -5.95 -6.14 -10.80
CA LEU A 121 -5.23 -4.87 -10.67
C LEU A 121 -4.91 -4.50 -9.22
N PHE A 122 -5.78 -4.87 -8.27
CA PHE A 122 -5.50 -4.71 -6.84
C PHE A 122 -4.31 -5.56 -6.39
N VAL A 123 -4.26 -6.83 -6.81
CA VAL A 123 -3.14 -7.74 -6.53
C VAL A 123 -1.86 -7.21 -7.16
N GLU A 124 -1.92 -6.59 -8.34
CA GLU A 124 -0.75 -5.89 -8.88
C GLU A 124 -0.26 -4.77 -7.96
N SER A 125 -1.16 -3.95 -7.42
CA SER A 125 -0.82 -2.89 -6.47
C SER A 125 -0.24 -3.46 -5.18
N PHE A 126 -0.79 -4.58 -4.70
CA PHE A 126 -0.28 -5.32 -3.54
C PHE A 126 1.12 -5.86 -3.78
N LEU A 127 1.36 -6.57 -4.87
CA LEU A 127 2.68 -7.12 -5.19
C LEU A 127 3.71 -6.00 -5.37
N LYS A 128 3.36 -4.85 -5.98
CA LYS A 128 4.23 -3.67 -6.03
C LYS A 128 4.59 -3.17 -4.63
N MET A 129 3.64 -3.15 -3.71
CA MET A 129 3.88 -2.78 -2.31
C MET A 129 4.83 -3.76 -1.61
N VAL A 130 4.57 -5.07 -1.72
CA VAL A 130 5.43 -6.12 -1.13
C VAL A 130 6.84 -6.00 -1.69
N GLN A 131 6.99 -5.85 -3.01
CA GLN A 131 8.29 -5.63 -3.64
C GLN A 131 9.00 -4.41 -3.04
N LYS A 132 8.29 -3.27 -2.92
CA LYS A 132 8.86 -2.03 -2.39
C LYS A 132 9.36 -2.18 -0.95
N LEU A 133 8.65 -2.94 -0.12
CA LEU A 133 9.05 -3.21 1.25
C LEU A 133 10.24 -4.17 1.34
N LEU A 134 10.29 -5.19 0.48
CA LEU A 134 11.43 -6.10 0.41
C LEU A 134 12.71 -5.38 -0.07
N GLU A 135 12.59 -4.39 -0.94
CA GLU A 135 13.69 -3.52 -1.36
C GLU A 135 14.22 -2.60 -0.25
N SER A 136 13.48 -2.46 0.87
CA SER A 136 13.93 -1.66 2.01
C SER A 136 15.18 -2.25 2.66
N VAL A 137 16.04 -1.37 3.20
CA VAL A 137 17.17 -1.75 4.06
C VAL A 137 16.72 -2.16 5.46
N ASP A 138 15.51 -1.80 5.86
CA ASP A 138 14.95 -2.11 7.18
C ASP A 138 14.48 -3.58 7.23
N PRO A 139 15.10 -4.43 8.06
CA PRO A 139 14.69 -5.83 8.21
C PRO A 139 13.24 -6.03 8.63
N GLN A 140 12.67 -5.10 9.42
CA GLN A 140 11.29 -5.22 9.88
C GLN A 140 10.30 -5.08 8.73
N LEU A 141 10.59 -4.19 7.77
CA LEU A 141 9.76 -4.04 6.58
C LEU A 141 9.88 -5.26 5.66
N GLN A 142 11.06 -5.86 5.55
CA GLN A 142 11.23 -7.12 4.79
C GLN A 142 10.42 -8.26 5.42
N ILE A 143 10.48 -8.42 6.75
CA ILE A 143 9.72 -9.44 7.48
C ILE A 143 8.21 -9.22 7.32
N LEU A 144 7.73 -7.97 7.46
CA LEU A 144 6.33 -7.61 7.24
C LEU A 144 5.86 -7.97 5.83
N ALA A 145 6.68 -7.65 4.82
CA ALA A 145 6.37 -7.94 3.43
C ALA A 145 6.25 -9.44 3.18
N THR A 146 7.20 -10.23 3.70
CA THR A 146 7.13 -11.70 3.65
C THR A 146 5.86 -12.23 4.31
N GLN A 147 5.51 -11.77 5.51
CA GLN A 147 4.31 -12.24 6.21
C GLN A 147 3.04 -11.99 5.39
N SER A 148 2.93 -10.80 4.81
CA SER A 148 1.82 -10.40 3.95
C SER A 148 1.77 -11.25 2.67
N PHE A 149 2.93 -11.48 2.04
CA PHE A 149 3.06 -12.35 0.86
C PHE A 149 2.66 -13.81 1.15
N VAL A 150 3.06 -14.34 2.30
CA VAL A 150 2.67 -15.69 2.74
C VAL A 150 1.16 -15.76 2.95
N ARG A 151 0.54 -14.75 3.59
CA ARG A 151 -0.92 -14.69 3.73
C ARG A 151 -1.60 -14.72 2.38
N PHE A 152 -1.13 -13.89 1.45
CA PHE A 152 -1.64 -13.85 0.07
C PHE A 152 -1.54 -15.20 -0.65
N ALA A 153 -0.39 -15.88 -0.56
CA ALA A 153 -0.18 -17.19 -1.19
C ALA A 153 -1.06 -18.32 -0.65
N ASN A 154 -1.66 -18.14 0.53
CA ASN A 154 -2.58 -19.12 1.15
C ASN A 154 -4.06 -18.82 0.86
N ILE A 155 -4.39 -17.77 0.10
CA ILE A 155 -5.77 -17.49 -0.30
C ILE A 155 -6.12 -18.48 -1.43
N GLU A 156 -6.99 -19.46 -1.14
CA GLU A 156 -7.42 -20.55 -2.04
C GLU A 156 -8.32 -20.08 -3.19
N GLU A 157 -7.81 -19.21 -4.06
CA GLU A 157 -8.50 -18.84 -5.29
C GLU A 157 -7.54 -18.94 -6.48
N ASP A 158 -8.06 -19.31 -7.66
CA ASP A 158 -7.36 -19.39 -8.95
C ASP A 158 -6.54 -18.12 -9.17
N THR A 159 -5.31 -18.11 -8.64
CA THR A 159 -4.49 -16.92 -8.61
C THR A 159 -4.00 -16.73 -10.03
N PRO A 160 -4.28 -15.58 -10.67
CA PRO A 160 -3.80 -15.30 -12.00
C PRO A 160 -2.30 -15.56 -12.06
N SER A 161 -1.85 -16.14 -13.17
CA SER A 161 -0.46 -16.49 -13.42
C SER A 161 0.45 -15.24 -13.45
N TYR A 162 0.85 -14.75 -12.28
CA TYR A 162 1.76 -13.62 -12.09
C TYR A 162 3.24 -14.03 -12.27
N HIS A 163 3.52 -15.18 -12.94
CA HIS A 163 4.81 -15.85 -12.99
C HIS A 163 6.01 -14.92 -13.23
N ARG A 164 5.92 -13.95 -14.17
CA ARG A 164 7.03 -13.01 -14.45
C ARG A 164 7.39 -12.08 -13.29
N ARG A 165 6.47 -11.78 -12.37
CA ARG A 165 6.77 -10.94 -11.20
C ARG A 165 7.37 -11.76 -10.05
N TYR A 166 7.14 -13.08 -10.03
CA TYR A 166 7.69 -13.96 -9.01
C TYR A 166 9.19 -14.15 -9.10
N ASP A 167 9.83 -13.91 -10.25
CA ASP A 167 11.29 -13.97 -10.38
C ASP A 167 12.00 -13.04 -9.39
N PHE A 168 11.49 -11.80 -9.22
CA PHE A 168 12.01 -10.87 -8.22
C PHE A 168 11.83 -11.43 -6.80
N PHE A 169 10.64 -11.93 -6.47
CA PHE A 169 10.33 -12.43 -5.14
C PHE A 169 11.18 -13.66 -4.78
N VAL A 170 11.29 -14.62 -5.69
CA VAL A 170 12.12 -15.83 -5.52
C VAL A 170 13.58 -15.44 -5.31
N SER A 171 14.12 -14.57 -6.17
CA SER A 171 15.50 -14.07 -6.03
C SER A 171 15.72 -13.38 -4.69
N LYS A 172 14.79 -12.49 -4.31
CA LYS A 172 14.90 -11.70 -3.09
C LYS A 172 14.76 -12.57 -1.83
N PHE A 173 13.79 -13.47 -1.77
CA PHE A 173 13.62 -14.39 -0.64
C PHE A 173 14.81 -15.34 -0.50
N SER A 174 15.36 -15.84 -1.60
CA SER A 174 16.62 -16.61 -1.58
C SER A 174 17.77 -15.80 -0.97
N SER A 175 17.92 -14.52 -1.33
CA SER A 175 18.94 -13.66 -0.71
C SER A 175 18.74 -13.47 0.81
N MET A 176 17.48 -13.40 1.26
CA MET A 176 17.16 -13.28 2.69
C MET A 176 17.55 -14.54 3.49
N CYS A 177 17.44 -15.73 2.89
CA CYS A 177 17.91 -16.99 3.50
C CYS A 177 19.42 -16.97 3.84
N HIS A 178 20.20 -16.14 3.14
CA HIS A 178 21.64 -15.99 3.35
C HIS A 178 22.01 -14.67 4.06
N SER A 179 21.05 -14.03 4.74
CA SER A 179 21.30 -12.78 5.47
C SER A 179 22.43 -12.92 6.49
N ASN A 180 23.32 -11.93 6.54
CA ASN A 180 24.46 -11.83 7.45
C ASN A 180 24.31 -10.60 8.37
N HIS A 181 23.13 -10.45 8.97
CA HIS A 181 22.86 -9.34 9.89
C HIS A 181 23.70 -9.46 11.17
N ASN A 182 24.18 -8.33 11.71
CA ASN A 182 25.08 -8.30 12.87
C ASN A 182 24.43 -8.81 14.16
N GLU A 183 23.11 -8.68 14.25
CA GLU A 183 22.29 -9.14 15.36
C GLU A 183 21.78 -10.56 15.07
N PRO A 184 22.18 -11.59 15.86
CA PRO A 184 21.83 -13.00 15.58
C PRO A 184 20.33 -13.26 15.58
N GLU A 185 19.58 -12.69 16.54
CA GLU A 185 18.13 -12.90 16.62
C GLU A 185 17.41 -12.33 15.40
N LEU A 186 17.83 -11.15 14.93
CA LEU A 186 17.24 -10.53 13.74
C LEU A 186 17.68 -11.26 12.47
N GLN A 187 18.92 -11.74 12.42
CA GLN A 187 19.41 -12.60 11.35
C GLN A 187 18.51 -13.84 11.16
N ASP A 188 18.23 -14.57 12.24
CA ASP A 188 17.38 -15.75 12.21
C ASP A 188 15.96 -15.41 11.74
N LYS A 189 15.41 -14.27 12.19
CA LYS A 189 14.10 -13.80 11.72
C LYS A 189 14.08 -13.48 10.22
N ILE A 190 15.12 -12.84 9.69
CA ILE A 190 15.23 -12.54 8.25
C ILE A 190 15.35 -13.84 7.45
N ARG A 191 16.18 -14.78 7.89
CA ARG A 191 16.38 -16.07 7.21
C ARG A 191 15.10 -16.89 7.20
N LEU A 192 14.42 -16.97 8.35
CA LEU A 192 13.12 -17.63 8.46
C LEU A 192 12.07 -16.98 7.54
N ALA A 193 12.07 -15.64 7.46
CA ALA A 193 11.22 -14.93 6.51
C ALA A 193 11.55 -15.31 5.06
N GLY A 194 12.83 -15.38 4.68
CA GLY A 194 13.26 -15.87 3.37
C GLY A 194 12.70 -17.26 3.04
N ILE A 195 12.85 -18.22 3.96
CA ILE A 195 12.36 -19.60 3.78
C ILE A 195 10.84 -19.62 3.58
N LYS A 196 10.10 -18.90 4.42
CA LYS A 196 8.63 -18.80 4.32
C LYS A 196 8.19 -18.16 3.01
N GLY A 197 8.90 -17.13 2.55
CA GLY A 197 8.63 -16.47 1.27
C GLY A 197 8.85 -17.40 0.06
N LEU A 198 9.90 -18.23 0.09
CA LEU A 198 10.13 -19.24 -0.94
C LEU A 198 9.04 -20.32 -0.94
N GLN A 199 8.65 -20.82 0.24
CA GLN A 199 7.55 -21.79 0.37
C GLN A 199 6.23 -21.21 -0.16
N ALA A 200 5.92 -19.97 0.18
CA ALA A 200 4.74 -19.28 -0.35
C ALA A 200 4.81 -19.12 -1.87
N SER A 201 5.99 -18.84 -2.42
CA SER A 201 6.16 -18.70 -3.86
C SER A 201 5.77 -19.99 -4.59
N THR A 202 6.08 -21.17 -4.04
CA THR A 202 5.68 -22.47 -4.62
C THR A 202 4.17 -22.74 -4.61
N LEU A 203 3.40 -22.07 -3.75
CA LEU A 203 1.93 -22.16 -3.76
C LEU A 203 1.30 -21.27 -4.84
N CYS A 204 2.02 -20.26 -5.30
CA CYS A 204 1.59 -19.34 -6.35
C CYS A 204 2.03 -19.77 -7.77
N PHE A 205 2.73 -20.91 -7.89
CA PHE A 205 3.20 -21.48 -9.16
C PHE A 205 2.30 -22.61 -9.65
#